data_AF-A0A853ERG5-F1
#
_entry.id   AF-A0A853ERG5-F1
#
_cell.length_a   1.000
_cell.length_b   1.000
_cell.length_c   1.000
_cell.angle_alpha   90.00
_cell.angle_beta   90.00
_cell.angle_gamma   90.00
#
_symmetry.space_group_name_H-M   'P 1'
#
loop_
_entity.id
_entity.type
_entity.pdbx_description
1 polymer ?
#
loop_
_entity_poly.entity_id
_entity_poly.type
_entity_poly.pdbx_seq_one_letter_code
_entity_poly.pdbx_strand_id
1 'polypeptide(L)'
;MQIRYPRPLRPGDTIGVTAPSSGVGDTVRGRFDHAVSWLRERGYEVQLGECLDGTTHVSAPVLERAAELQRMLTDPEVRAVIPPWGGETAIDLLPHLDMAAVAAAEPTWMVGFSDISTILTPLTLLTGWATLHGTNLMDTPYEVPAPLLSWLDVATAAPGATLRQASPGMHRASGWDDWGVDPTVSQHTWDGTGGWRRIDRPDDVDGTGGLVLEGRVVGGCIETQSGIAGTPFGRTAALRGGSGGDESAGVGSAGVGSAGVGSAGVGSAGVSSTDVGSATFGSADVGSASDDSASGRSGILDARPVAGPLIVYIEAAGEDALSICRRLHGMRLAGYFDGAVAVLVGRTSAPDSPTMTQDEAVLDALGSLGVPIVADVECGHVPPYLLMVNGSWGRLVWTEEEQYLEQSLV
;
A
#
# COMPACT_ATOMS: atom_id res chain seq x y z
N MET A 1 -9.20 17.32 3.30
CA MET A 1 -9.98 16.14 3.73
C MET A 1 -9.38 15.62 5.02
N GLN A 2 -10.18 15.20 6.01
CA GLN A 2 -9.63 14.54 7.20
C GLN A 2 -9.28 13.09 6.89
N ILE A 3 -8.09 12.66 7.29
CA ILE A 3 -7.66 11.27 7.17
C ILE A 3 -8.09 10.50 8.41
N ARG A 4 -8.62 9.31 8.21
CA ARG A 4 -9.05 8.37 9.24
C ARG A 4 -8.22 7.10 9.10
N TYR A 5 -7.55 6.73 10.18
CA TYR A 5 -6.72 5.53 10.24
C TYR A 5 -7.55 4.39 10.80
N PRO A 6 -7.45 3.18 10.21
CA PRO A 6 -7.99 1.98 10.81
C PRO A 6 -7.45 1.78 12.23
N ARG A 7 -8.25 1.11 13.07
CA ARG A 7 -7.82 0.79 14.44
C ARG A 7 -6.62 -0.18 14.39
N PRO A 8 -5.71 -0.12 15.36
CA PRO A 8 -4.58 -1.05 15.42
C PRO A 8 -5.08 -2.50 15.47
N LEU A 9 -4.52 -3.34 14.60
CA LEU A 9 -4.77 -4.78 14.59
C LEU A 9 -4.31 -5.43 15.90
N ARG A 10 -5.02 -6.47 16.31
CA ARG A 10 -4.70 -7.32 17.46
C ARG A 10 -4.95 -8.79 17.12
N PRO A 11 -4.22 -9.74 17.73
CA PRO A 11 -4.61 -11.14 17.68
C PRO A 11 -6.10 -11.30 18.07
N GLY A 12 -6.84 -12.06 17.27
CA GLY A 12 -8.29 -12.24 17.32
C GLY A 12 -9.04 -11.39 16.29
N ASP A 13 -8.44 -10.34 15.73
CA ASP A 13 -9.07 -9.57 14.66
C ASP A 13 -9.12 -10.37 13.34
N THR A 14 -10.16 -10.11 12.54
CA THR A 14 -10.35 -10.76 11.23
C THR A 14 -9.62 -10.02 10.11
N ILE A 15 -8.87 -10.76 9.31
CA ILE A 15 -8.24 -10.31 8.07
C ILE A 15 -8.99 -10.95 6.89
N GLY A 16 -9.57 -10.12 6.03
CA GLY A 16 -10.21 -10.53 4.78
C GLY A 16 -9.18 -10.74 3.66
N VAL A 17 -9.36 -11.79 2.87
CA VAL A 17 -8.52 -12.11 1.71
C VAL A 17 -9.41 -12.33 0.49
N THR A 18 -9.34 -11.40 -0.46
CA THR A 18 -10.03 -11.46 -1.77
C THR A 18 -9.05 -11.08 -2.87
N ALA A 19 -9.24 -11.56 -4.10
CA ALA A 19 -8.44 -11.14 -5.24
C ALA A 19 -9.24 -10.16 -6.11
N PRO A 20 -9.05 -8.83 -5.98
CA PRO A 20 -9.76 -7.85 -6.81
C PRO A 20 -9.25 -7.81 -8.26
N SER A 21 -8.14 -8.50 -8.56
CA SER A 21 -7.53 -8.58 -9.89
C SER A 21 -7.23 -10.03 -10.27
N SER A 22 -5.95 -10.47 -10.28
CA SER A 22 -5.57 -11.85 -10.60
C SER A 22 -5.85 -12.81 -9.43
N GLY A 23 -6.46 -13.96 -9.72
CA GLY A 23 -6.68 -15.02 -8.72
C GLY A 23 -5.44 -15.84 -8.42
N VAL A 24 -5.56 -16.91 -7.63
CA VAL A 24 -4.46 -17.79 -7.21
C VAL A 24 -4.51 -19.09 -8.02
N GLY A 25 -3.49 -19.32 -8.84
CA GLY A 25 -3.38 -20.55 -9.64
C GLY A 25 -2.86 -21.75 -8.84
N ASP A 26 -3.11 -22.96 -9.35
CA ASP A 26 -2.71 -24.22 -8.70
C ASP A 26 -1.21 -24.31 -8.41
N THR A 27 -0.36 -23.76 -9.28
CA THR A 27 1.10 -23.83 -9.16
C THR A 27 1.63 -23.11 -7.93
N VAL A 28 0.96 -22.03 -7.48
CA VAL A 28 1.38 -21.24 -6.32
C VAL A 28 0.46 -21.43 -5.12
N ARG A 29 -0.47 -22.40 -5.18
CA ARG A 29 -1.45 -22.63 -4.13
C ARG A 29 -0.80 -22.94 -2.77
N GLY A 30 0.31 -23.67 -2.78
CA GLY A 30 1.08 -23.96 -1.56
C GLY A 30 1.58 -22.68 -0.88
N ARG A 31 1.99 -21.66 -1.64
CA ARG A 31 2.42 -20.36 -1.10
C ARG A 31 1.26 -19.60 -0.49
N PHE A 32 0.11 -19.58 -1.17
CA PHE A 32 -1.10 -18.97 -0.64
C PHE A 32 -1.50 -19.59 0.70
N ASP A 33 -1.58 -20.92 0.76
CA ASP A 33 -1.95 -21.62 1.99
C ASP A 33 -0.92 -21.38 3.11
N HIS A 34 0.38 -21.31 2.77
CA HIS A 34 1.44 -20.96 3.72
C HIS A 34 1.27 -19.54 4.28
N ALA A 35 1.01 -18.54 3.43
CA ALA A 35 0.80 -17.16 3.87
C ALA A 35 -0.46 -17.01 4.75
N VAL A 36 -1.53 -17.72 4.44
CA VAL A 36 -2.74 -17.79 5.28
C VAL A 36 -2.42 -18.43 6.64
N SER A 37 -1.67 -19.54 6.67
CA SER A 37 -1.23 -20.19 7.91
C SER A 37 -0.38 -19.25 8.76
N TRP A 38 0.54 -18.53 8.12
CA TRP A 38 1.44 -17.59 8.77
C TRP A 38 0.70 -16.51 9.58
N LEU A 39 -0.43 -16.00 9.05
CA LEU A 39 -1.29 -15.05 9.75
C LEU A 39 -2.06 -15.71 10.90
N ARG A 40 -2.64 -16.90 10.66
CA ARG A 40 -3.37 -17.65 11.70
C ARG A 40 -2.48 -18.03 12.88
N GLU A 41 -1.23 -18.42 12.62
CA GLU A 41 -0.23 -18.72 13.66
C GLU A 41 0.13 -17.52 14.53
N ARG A 42 -0.07 -16.29 14.02
CA ARG A 42 0.07 -15.04 14.78
C ARG A 42 -1.22 -14.62 15.49
N GLY A 43 -2.23 -15.49 15.46
CA GLY A 43 -3.48 -15.34 16.20
C GLY A 43 -4.54 -14.52 15.48
N TYR A 44 -4.43 -14.28 14.17
CA TYR A 44 -5.49 -13.61 13.41
C TYR A 44 -6.49 -14.61 12.85
N GLU A 45 -7.76 -14.21 12.79
CA GLU A 45 -8.74 -14.92 11.99
C GLU A 45 -8.57 -14.52 10.52
N VAL A 46 -8.63 -15.50 9.61
CA VAL A 46 -8.46 -15.23 8.17
C VAL A 46 -9.71 -15.68 7.42
N GLN A 47 -10.47 -14.69 6.94
CA GLN A 47 -11.68 -14.87 6.15
C GLN A 47 -11.32 -14.86 4.66
N LEU A 48 -11.43 -16.02 4.03
CA LEU A 48 -11.20 -16.16 2.59
C LEU A 48 -12.48 -15.79 1.82
N GLY A 49 -12.32 -14.98 0.78
CA GLY A 49 -13.34 -14.72 -0.22
C GLY A 49 -13.53 -15.87 -1.19
N GLU A 50 -14.55 -15.75 -2.03
CA GLU A 50 -14.89 -16.68 -3.11
C GLU A 50 -14.19 -16.30 -4.42
N CYS A 51 -13.82 -15.03 -4.60
CA CYS A 51 -13.17 -14.52 -5.82
C CYS A 51 -11.64 -14.73 -5.78
N LEU A 52 -11.20 -15.99 -5.67
CA LEU A 52 -9.78 -16.35 -5.55
C LEU A 52 -9.28 -17.27 -6.68
N ASP A 53 -10.12 -17.62 -7.66
CA ASP A 53 -9.77 -18.58 -8.71
C ASP A 53 -8.74 -18.03 -9.71
N GLY A 54 -7.56 -18.65 -9.82
CA GLY A 54 -6.51 -18.25 -10.76
C GLY A 54 -6.55 -18.95 -12.12
N THR A 55 -7.65 -19.60 -12.51
CA THR A 55 -7.75 -20.30 -13.81
C THR A 55 -7.69 -19.37 -15.03
N THR A 56 -8.01 -18.08 -14.86
CA THR A 56 -7.96 -17.07 -15.92
C THR A 56 -7.13 -15.84 -15.50
N HIS A 57 -7.01 -14.87 -16.40
CA HIS A 57 -6.33 -13.60 -16.11
C HIS A 57 -7.05 -12.72 -15.07
N VAL A 58 -8.31 -13.03 -14.73
CA VAL A 58 -9.10 -12.38 -13.67
C VAL A 58 -9.62 -13.42 -12.70
N SER A 59 -9.80 -13.04 -11.43
CA SER A 59 -10.19 -13.99 -10.37
C SER A 59 -11.67 -14.40 -10.40
N ALA A 60 -12.53 -13.55 -10.94
CA ALA A 60 -13.98 -13.72 -11.05
C ALA A 60 -14.60 -12.60 -11.92
N PRO A 61 -15.89 -12.70 -12.31
CA PRO A 61 -16.61 -11.60 -12.94
C PRO A 61 -16.56 -10.30 -12.13
N VAL A 62 -16.50 -9.16 -12.81
CA VAL A 62 -16.29 -7.82 -12.18
C VAL A 62 -17.28 -7.51 -11.07
N LEU A 63 -18.57 -7.84 -11.23
CA LEU A 63 -19.60 -7.56 -10.23
C LEU A 63 -19.43 -8.41 -8.97
N GLU A 64 -18.91 -9.64 -9.11
CA GLU A 64 -18.63 -10.53 -7.98
C GLU A 64 -17.42 -10.04 -7.19
N ARG A 65 -16.30 -9.71 -7.89
CA ARG A 65 -15.11 -9.11 -7.27
C ARG A 65 -15.44 -7.80 -6.54
N ALA A 66 -16.20 -6.91 -7.19
CA ALA A 66 -16.59 -5.63 -6.60
C ALA A 66 -17.50 -5.82 -5.38
N ALA A 67 -18.49 -6.71 -5.46
CA ALA A 67 -19.38 -6.99 -4.33
C ALA A 67 -18.63 -7.62 -3.15
N GLU A 68 -17.71 -8.54 -3.40
CA GLU A 68 -16.90 -9.16 -2.36
C GLU A 68 -15.99 -8.15 -1.67
N LEU A 69 -15.25 -7.34 -2.44
CA LEU A 69 -14.41 -6.29 -1.90
C LEU A 69 -15.25 -5.27 -1.10
N GLN A 70 -16.38 -4.83 -1.66
CA GLN A 70 -17.30 -3.91 -0.98
C GLN A 70 -17.77 -4.47 0.37
N ARG A 71 -18.15 -5.76 0.44
CA ARG A 71 -18.52 -6.40 1.70
C ARG A 71 -17.37 -6.37 2.69
N MET A 72 -16.18 -6.83 2.31
CA MET A 72 -15.03 -6.87 3.22
C MET A 72 -14.61 -5.47 3.71
N LEU A 73 -14.73 -4.45 2.86
CA LEU A 73 -14.45 -3.06 3.24
C LEU A 73 -15.53 -2.42 4.11
N THR A 74 -16.74 -3.00 4.21
CA THR A 74 -17.85 -2.42 4.99
C THR A 74 -18.30 -3.30 6.16
N ASP A 75 -17.72 -4.48 6.31
CA ASP A 75 -17.96 -5.38 7.43
C ASP A 75 -17.16 -4.91 8.66
N PRO A 76 -17.83 -4.53 9.77
CA PRO A 76 -17.14 -4.06 10.98
C PRO A 76 -16.26 -5.12 11.66
N GLU A 77 -16.45 -6.40 11.34
CA GLU A 77 -15.64 -7.49 11.86
C GLU A 77 -14.30 -7.62 11.11
N VAL A 78 -14.22 -7.15 9.87
CA VAL A 78 -13.00 -7.20 9.04
C VAL A 78 -12.12 -5.98 9.29
N ARG A 79 -10.91 -6.21 9.80
CA ARG A 79 -10.00 -5.14 10.28
C ARG A 79 -8.82 -4.87 9.35
N ALA A 80 -8.52 -5.81 8.47
CA ALA A 80 -7.71 -5.58 7.30
C ALA A 80 -8.21 -6.41 6.11
N VAL A 81 -7.99 -5.91 4.90
CA VAL A 81 -8.15 -6.62 3.63
C VAL A 81 -6.80 -6.64 2.94
N ILE A 82 -6.28 -7.84 2.67
CA ILE A 82 -5.00 -8.03 1.99
C ILE A 82 -5.17 -9.06 0.85
N PRO A 83 -5.07 -8.62 -0.42
CA PRO A 83 -5.11 -9.53 -1.55
C PRO A 83 -3.93 -10.50 -1.59
N PRO A 84 -4.08 -11.68 -2.25
CA PRO A 84 -2.96 -12.59 -2.52
C PRO A 84 -1.78 -11.88 -3.18
N TRP A 85 -2.08 -11.10 -4.22
CA TRP A 85 -1.17 -10.31 -5.05
C TRP A 85 -1.95 -9.28 -5.89
N GLY A 86 -1.26 -8.58 -6.80
CA GLY A 86 -1.84 -7.65 -7.78
C GLY A 86 -2.47 -8.33 -9.01
N GLY A 87 -2.26 -7.74 -10.18
CA GLY A 87 -2.81 -8.17 -11.46
C GLY A 87 -2.80 -7.02 -12.47
N GLU A 88 -3.84 -6.90 -13.30
CA GLU A 88 -3.93 -5.86 -14.35
C GLU A 88 -5.31 -5.17 -14.45
N THR A 89 -6.32 -5.70 -13.75
CA THR A 89 -7.73 -5.38 -14.03
C THR A 89 -8.49 -4.80 -12.86
N ALA A 90 -7.86 -4.53 -11.70
CA ALA A 90 -8.55 -3.93 -10.54
C ALA A 90 -9.24 -2.59 -10.88
N ILE A 91 -8.81 -1.92 -11.96
CA ILE A 91 -9.44 -0.70 -12.46
C ILE A 91 -10.92 -0.86 -12.83
N ASP A 92 -11.34 -2.06 -13.24
CA ASP A 92 -12.74 -2.31 -13.63
C ASP A 92 -13.70 -2.37 -12.43
N LEU A 93 -13.18 -2.50 -11.20
CA LEU A 93 -13.98 -2.44 -9.97
C LEU A 93 -14.44 -1.03 -9.62
N LEU A 94 -13.67 0.00 -9.99
CA LEU A 94 -13.89 1.37 -9.50
C LEU A 94 -15.30 1.91 -9.73
N PRO A 95 -15.96 1.69 -10.89
CA PRO A 95 -17.34 2.14 -11.12
C PRO A 95 -18.40 1.38 -10.31
N HIS A 96 -18.05 0.25 -9.70
CA HIS A 96 -18.97 -0.66 -9.02
C HIS A 96 -18.85 -0.61 -7.48
N LEU A 97 -17.85 0.09 -6.95
CA LEU A 97 -17.69 0.31 -5.52
C LEU A 97 -18.52 1.51 -5.05
N ASP A 98 -19.33 1.31 -4.02
CA ASP A 98 -20.04 2.38 -3.32
C ASP A 98 -19.08 3.04 -2.33
N MET A 99 -18.28 3.98 -2.85
CA MET A 99 -17.31 4.74 -2.07
C MET A 99 -17.98 5.58 -0.96
N ALA A 100 -19.25 5.94 -1.10
CA ALA A 100 -19.98 6.66 -0.05
C ALA A 100 -20.30 5.72 1.13
N ALA A 101 -20.71 4.48 0.85
CA ALA A 101 -20.88 3.45 1.87
C ALA A 101 -19.56 3.10 2.55
N VAL A 102 -18.46 2.97 1.80
CA VAL A 102 -17.11 2.77 2.39
C VAL A 102 -16.74 3.98 3.26
N ALA A 103 -16.97 5.21 2.79
CA ALA A 103 -16.70 6.40 3.60
C ALA A 103 -17.55 6.48 4.87
N ALA A 104 -18.75 5.90 4.90
CA ALA A 104 -19.59 5.85 6.10
C ALA A 104 -19.18 4.74 7.09
N ALA A 105 -18.48 3.70 6.63
CA ALA A 105 -18.03 2.58 7.47
C ALA A 105 -16.85 2.97 8.39
N GLU A 106 -16.58 2.11 9.38
CA GLU A 106 -15.34 2.21 10.15
C GLU A 106 -14.14 1.88 9.25
N PRO A 107 -13.04 2.65 9.29
CA PRO A 107 -11.87 2.36 8.47
C PRO A 107 -11.25 0.99 8.75
N THR A 108 -11.01 0.27 7.66
CA THR A 108 -10.35 -1.05 7.60
C THR A 108 -9.06 -0.89 6.79
N TRP A 109 -7.97 -1.54 7.21
CA TRP A 109 -6.72 -1.47 6.46
C TRP A 109 -6.88 -2.16 5.11
N MET A 110 -6.75 -1.42 4.00
CA MET A 110 -6.52 -2.01 2.68
C MET A 110 -5.01 -2.03 2.42
N VAL A 111 -4.47 -3.21 2.11
CA VAL A 111 -3.03 -3.45 1.95
C VAL A 111 -2.73 -4.01 0.57
N GLY A 112 -1.63 -3.59 -0.05
CA GLY A 112 -1.06 -4.23 -1.24
C GLY A 112 -0.20 -3.27 -2.06
N PHE A 113 0.24 -3.69 -3.24
CA PHE A 113 0.98 -2.83 -4.17
C PHE A 113 0.67 -3.22 -5.62
N SER A 114 1.39 -2.66 -6.59
CA SER A 114 1.15 -2.94 -8.02
C SER A 114 -0.29 -2.52 -8.40
N ASP A 115 -1.05 -3.37 -9.11
CA ASP A 115 -2.45 -3.11 -9.47
C ASP A 115 -3.40 -2.85 -8.28
N ILE A 116 -3.05 -3.28 -7.07
CA ILE A 116 -3.81 -2.92 -5.88
C ILE A 116 -3.77 -1.39 -5.62
N SER A 117 -2.74 -0.69 -6.10
CA SER A 117 -2.67 0.78 -6.08
C SER A 117 -3.88 1.44 -6.76
N THR A 118 -4.50 0.76 -7.73
CA THR A 118 -5.73 1.20 -8.38
C THR A 118 -6.89 1.32 -7.39
N ILE A 119 -6.86 0.60 -6.27
CA ILE A 119 -7.87 0.65 -5.21
C ILE A 119 -7.38 1.51 -4.04
N LEU A 120 -6.11 1.39 -3.64
CA LEU A 120 -5.55 2.11 -2.49
C LEU A 120 -5.71 3.63 -2.62
N THR A 121 -5.25 4.20 -3.75
CA THR A 121 -5.27 5.64 -3.94
C THR A 121 -6.71 6.18 -3.98
N PRO A 122 -7.65 5.60 -4.76
CA PRO A 122 -9.03 6.09 -4.76
C PRO A 122 -9.73 5.93 -3.40
N LEU A 123 -9.47 4.85 -2.66
CA LEU A 123 -9.98 4.72 -1.30
C LEU A 123 -9.54 5.89 -0.44
N THR A 124 -8.23 6.20 -0.41
CA THR A 124 -7.76 7.36 0.35
C THR A 124 -8.37 8.67 -0.14
N LEU A 125 -8.36 8.91 -1.44
CA LEU A 125 -8.78 10.20 -2.02
C LEU A 125 -10.29 10.47 -1.93
N LEU A 126 -11.12 9.43 -1.92
CA LEU A 126 -12.58 9.56 -1.92
C LEU A 126 -13.21 9.36 -0.55
N THR A 127 -12.61 8.55 0.33
CA THR A 127 -13.18 8.21 1.64
C THR A 127 -12.42 8.83 2.80
N GLY A 128 -11.20 9.33 2.56
CA GLY A 128 -10.29 9.77 3.60
C GLY A 128 -9.72 8.64 4.44
N TRP A 129 -9.80 7.38 4.00
CA TRP A 129 -9.16 6.26 4.70
C TRP A 129 -7.66 6.23 4.44
N ALA A 130 -6.85 6.03 5.47
CA ALA A 130 -5.46 5.65 5.27
C ALA A 130 -5.38 4.23 4.70
N THR A 131 -4.56 4.00 3.68
CA THR A 131 -4.30 2.68 3.09
C THR A 131 -2.81 2.38 3.07
N LEU A 132 -2.43 1.10 3.01
CA LEU A 132 -1.04 0.65 3.05
C LEU A 132 -0.59 0.16 1.68
N HIS A 133 0.32 0.90 1.06
CA HIS A 133 1.03 0.44 -0.12
C HIS A 133 2.31 -0.29 0.29
N GLY A 134 2.38 -1.59 0.00
CA GLY A 134 3.49 -2.48 0.34
C GLY A 134 3.15 -3.93 0.04
N THR A 135 3.82 -4.86 0.71
CA THR A 135 3.71 -6.31 0.45
C THR A 135 2.27 -6.83 0.40
N ASN A 136 1.98 -7.70 -0.57
CA ASN A 136 0.71 -8.43 -0.61
C ASN A 136 0.76 -9.64 0.36
N LEU A 137 -0.34 -10.40 0.46
CA LEU A 137 -0.42 -11.56 1.35
C LEU A 137 0.68 -12.57 1.05
N MET A 138 0.91 -12.90 -0.23
CA MET A 138 1.93 -13.88 -0.60
C MET A 138 3.35 -13.41 -0.29
N ASP A 139 3.60 -12.12 -0.11
CA ASP A 139 4.92 -11.60 0.29
C ASP A 139 5.09 -11.58 1.81
N THR A 140 3.99 -11.65 2.57
CA THR A 140 3.98 -11.50 4.03
C THR A 140 4.93 -12.45 4.79
N PRO A 141 5.13 -13.72 4.38
CA PRO A 141 6.05 -14.61 5.07
C PRO A 141 7.53 -14.22 5.01
N TYR A 142 7.94 -13.30 4.12
CA TYR A 142 9.34 -12.88 4.04
C TYR A 142 9.75 -12.02 5.24
N GLU A 143 10.96 -12.26 5.73
CA GLU A 143 11.60 -11.43 6.74
C GLU A 143 11.89 -10.02 6.18
N VAL A 144 11.50 -9.01 6.95
CA VAL A 144 11.70 -7.60 6.58
C VAL A 144 12.99 -7.09 7.22
N PRO A 145 13.98 -6.63 6.42
CA PRO A 145 15.24 -6.14 6.97
C PRO A 145 15.06 -4.79 7.66
N ALA A 146 15.64 -4.63 8.85
CA ALA A 146 15.66 -3.34 9.53
C ALA A 146 16.42 -2.28 8.69
N PRO A 147 16.00 -1.00 8.72
CA PRO A 147 14.94 -0.41 9.54
C PRO A 147 13.56 -0.36 8.84
N LEU A 148 13.30 -1.21 7.85
CA LEU A 148 11.97 -1.29 7.23
C LEU A 148 10.99 -1.99 8.17
N LEU A 149 9.70 -1.74 7.95
CA LEU A 149 8.59 -2.31 8.73
C LEU A 149 7.76 -3.23 7.86
N SER A 150 7.25 -4.33 8.42
CA SER A 150 6.22 -5.12 7.73
C SER A 150 4.88 -4.38 7.73
N TRP A 151 3.97 -4.78 6.84
CA TRP A 151 2.61 -4.22 6.85
C TRP A 151 1.92 -4.47 8.20
N LEU A 152 2.23 -5.58 8.89
CA LEU A 152 1.66 -5.92 10.18
C LEU A 152 2.21 -5.01 11.30
N ASP A 153 3.50 -4.64 11.25
CA ASP A 153 4.08 -3.66 12.18
C ASP A 153 3.36 -2.30 12.05
N VAL A 154 3.08 -1.88 10.82
CA VAL A 154 2.32 -0.64 10.55
C VAL A 154 0.86 -0.78 11.00
N ALA A 155 0.21 -1.89 10.67
CA ALA A 155 -1.21 -2.10 10.96
C ALA A 155 -1.50 -2.30 12.45
N THR A 156 -0.52 -2.74 13.25
CA THR A 156 -0.62 -2.89 14.71
C THR A 156 -0.12 -1.67 15.48
N ALA A 157 0.46 -0.67 14.79
CA ALA A 157 1.00 0.53 15.41
C ALA A 157 -0.07 1.29 16.20
N ALA A 158 0.33 1.86 17.33
CA ALA A 158 -0.58 2.64 18.17
C ALA A 158 -1.12 3.89 17.42
N PRO A 159 -2.32 4.38 17.74
CA PRO A 159 -2.82 5.62 17.17
C PRO A 159 -1.85 6.77 17.44
N GLY A 160 -1.55 7.57 16.41
CA GLY A 160 -0.56 8.65 16.51
C GLY A 160 0.90 8.19 16.49
N ALA A 161 1.17 6.90 16.23
CA ALA A 161 2.53 6.41 16.06
C ALA A 161 3.24 7.11 14.90
N THR A 162 4.55 7.19 15.05
CA THR A 162 5.47 7.73 14.04
C THR A 162 6.35 6.59 13.56
N LEU A 163 6.31 6.33 12.25
CA LEU A 163 6.94 5.19 11.61
C LEU A 163 8.13 5.68 10.79
N ARG A 164 9.33 5.45 11.30
CA ARG A 164 10.58 5.84 10.60
C ARG A 164 11.14 4.63 9.86
N GLN A 165 11.29 4.77 8.55
CA GLN A 165 11.86 3.76 7.65
C GLN A 165 12.98 4.38 6.82
N ALA A 166 14.02 3.60 6.52
CA ALA A 166 15.15 4.01 5.71
C ALA A 166 15.64 2.85 4.86
N SER A 167 16.44 3.13 3.83
CA SER A 167 17.03 2.09 3.00
C SER A 167 17.90 1.15 3.87
N PRO A 168 17.75 -0.18 3.73
CA PRO A 168 18.62 -1.14 4.40
C PRO A 168 19.98 -1.32 3.68
N GLY A 169 20.24 -0.57 2.60
CA GLY A 169 21.50 -0.62 1.85
C GLY A 169 21.65 -1.84 0.93
N MET A 170 20.63 -2.69 0.85
CA MET A 170 20.62 -3.95 0.10
C MET A 170 19.28 -4.16 -0.61
N HIS A 171 19.33 -4.90 -1.72
CA HIS A 171 18.14 -5.26 -2.50
C HIS A 171 18.33 -6.56 -3.28
N ARG A 172 17.22 -7.08 -3.80
CA ARG A 172 17.21 -8.21 -4.74
C ARG A 172 17.24 -7.68 -6.16
N ALA A 173 18.40 -7.66 -6.78
CA ALA A 173 18.63 -7.20 -8.13
C ALA A 173 18.21 -8.24 -9.19
N SER A 174 18.21 -9.54 -8.88
CA SER A 174 17.90 -10.56 -9.86
C SER A 174 17.11 -11.77 -9.34
N GLY A 175 16.34 -12.36 -10.26
CA GLY A 175 15.56 -13.56 -10.03
C GLY A 175 14.38 -13.39 -9.06
N TRP A 176 13.56 -14.42 -8.99
CA TRP A 176 12.46 -14.57 -8.05
C TRP A 176 12.49 -15.97 -7.47
N ASP A 177 12.02 -16.14 -6.24
CA ASP A 177 11.90 -17.48 -5.67
C ASP A 177 10.72 -18.18 -6.35
N ASP A 178 10.92 -19.44 -6.71
CA ASP A 178 9.86 -20.25 -7.29
C ASP A 178 8.97 -20.79 -6.17
N TRP A 179 7.88 -20.07 -5.88
CA TRP A 179 6.89 -20.45 -4.89
C TRP A 179 6.15 -21.76 -5.19
N GLY A 180 6.19 -22.25 -6.43
CA GLY A 180 5.67 -23.58 -6.76
C GLY A 180 6.61 -24.71 -6.36
N VAL A 181 7.91 -24.41 -6.24
CA VAL A 181 8.95 -25.34 -5.78
C VAL A 181 9.17 -25.24 -4.27
N ASP A 182 9.32 -24.03 -3.74
CA ASP A 182 9.45 -23.75 -2.31
C ASP A 182 8.41 -22.70 -1.85
N PRO A 183 7.20 -23.13 -1.46
CA PRO A 183 6.17 -22.22 -0.98
C PRO A 183 6.48 -21.59 0.39
N THR A 184 7.44 -22.15 1.13
CA THR A 184 7.75 -21.77 2.51
C THR A 184 8.94 -20.81 2.62
N VAL A 185 9.56 -20.45 1.49
CA VAL A 185 10.65 -19.48 1.44
C VAL A 185 10.26 -18.19 2.17
N SER A 186 11.11 -17.77 3.09
CA SER A 186 10.86 -16.64 3.99
C SER A 186 12.07 -15.71 4.11
N GLN A 187 13.15 -16.00 3.40
CA GLN A 187 14.33 -15.15 3.33
C GLN A 187 14.56 -14.73 1.89
N HIS A 188 14.71 -13.43 1.68
CA HIS A 188 15.11 -12.91 0.39
C HIS A 188 16.58 -13.23 0.10
N THR A 189 16.89 -13.45 -1.17
CA THR A 189 18.26 -13.39 -1.66
C THR A 189 18.63 -11.94 -1.90
N TRP A 190 19.67 -11.45 -1.22
CA TRP A 190 20.23 -10.10 -1.42
C TRP A 190 21.48 -10.19 -2.28
N ASP A 191 21.40 -9.67 -3.51
CA ASP A 191 22.48 -9.69 -4.51
C ASP A 191 22.79 -8.29 -5.07
N GLY A 192 22.09 -7.25 -4.59
CA GLY A 192 22.35 -5.85 -4.90
C GLY A 192 22.61 -4.99 -3.66
N THR A 193 23.33 -3.89 -3.85
CA THR A 193 23.57 -2.87 -2.82
C THR A 193 23.22 -1.48 -3.34
N GLY A 194 22.76 -0.60 -2.46
CA GLY A 194 22.39 0.76 -2.84
C GLY A 194 21.42 1.39 -1.85
N GLY A 195 21.28 2.70 -1.95
CA GLY A 195 20.35 3.51 -1.18
C GLY A 195 19.76 4.61 -2.05
N TRP A 196 19.08 5.56 -1.42
CA TRP A 196 18.34 6.61 -2.10
C TRP A 196 19.27 7.62 -2.79
N ARG A 197 18.89 8.10 -3.97
CA ARG A 197 19.69 9.06 -4.76
C ARG A 197 18.86 10.25 -5.23
N ARG A 198 19.47 11.43 -5.26
CA ARG A 198 18.87 12.63 -5.87
C ARG A 198 19.15 12.67 -7.36
N ILE A 199 18.18 12.29 -8.17
CA ILE A 199 18.33 12.31 -9.64
C ILE A 199 18.11 13.71 -10.23
N ASP A 200 17.41 14.60 -9.51
CA ASP A 200 17.29 16.02 -9.91
C ASP A 200 18.57 16.84 -9.65
N ARG A 201 19.50 16.30 -8.86
CA ARG A 201 20.82 16.88 -8.57
C ARG A 201 21.89 15.80 -8.55
N PRO A 202 22.28 15.26 -9.72
CA PRO A 202 23.24 14.16 -9.79
C PRO A 202 24.63 14.53 -9.23
N ASP A 203 24.97 15.82 -9.17
CA ASP A 203 26.22 16.30 -8.59
C ASP A 203 26.24 16.30 -7.05
N ASP A 204 25.08 16.27 -6.39
CA ASP A 204 24.95 16.29 -4.92
C ASP A 204 24.86 14.85 -4.40
N VAL A 205 25.94 14.08 -4.56
CA VAL A 205 25.96 12.64 -4.23
C VAL A 205 25.92 12.41 -2.72
N ASP A 206 26.55 13.30 -1.95
CA ASP A 206 26.72 13.13 -0.50
C ASP A 206 25.56 13.72 0.31
N GLY A 207 24.66 14.50 -0.29
CA GLY A 207 23.59 15.17 0.46
C GLY A 207 23.99 16.49 1.11
N THR A 208 25.04 17.12 0.59
CA THR A 208 25.51 18.46 0.95
C THR A 208 24.42 19.52 0.77
N GLY A 209 23.49 19.30 -0.16
CA GLY A 209 22.35 20.16 -0.42
C GLY A 209 21.18 19.98 0.56
N GLY A 210 21.26 19.05 1.52
CA GLY A 210 20.38 18.86 2.67
C GLY A 210 18.88 18.99 2.42
N LEU A 211 18.16 17.88 2.35
CA LEU A 211 16.71 17.87 2.15
C LEU A 211 15.95 17.52 3.43
N VAL A 212 15.09 18.43 3.90
CA VAL A 212 14.10 18.16 4.95
C VAL A 212 12.77 18.75 4.51
N LEU A 213 11.80 17.90 4.21
CA LEU A 213 10.48 18.30 3.73
C LEU A 213 9.38 17.55 4.47
N GLU A 214 8.20 18.15 4.51
CA GLU A 214 7.01 17.53 5.08
C GLU A 214 5.80 17.70 4.16
N GLY A 215 4.91 16.71 4.14
CA GLY A 215 3.69 16.74 3.34
C GLY A 215 2.85 15.47 3.51
N ARG A 216 1.65 15.47 2.92
CA ARG A 216 0.80 14.28 2.87
C ARG A 216 1.38 13.29 1.85
N VAL A 217 1.57 12.05 2.25
CA VAL A 217 2.08 10.97 1.39
C VAL A 217 0.95 10.45 0.51
N VAL A 218 1.17 10.34 -0.80
CA VAL A 218 0.20 9.76 -1.75
C VAL A 218 0.91 9.18 -2.95
N GLY A 219 0.47 8.03 -3.47
CA GLY A 219 1.19 7.41 -4.58
C GLY A 219 0.79 5.98 -4.91
N GLY A 220 1.61 5.36 -5.77
CA GLY A 220 1.48 3.95 -6.16
C GLY A 220 2.15 3.65 -7.50
N CYS A 221 1.81 2.50 -8.07
CA CYS A 221 2.34 2.00 -9.35
C CYS A 221 1.98 2.92 -10.53
N ILE A 222 2.97 3.39 -11.31
CA ILE A 222 2.79 4.36 -12.41
C ILE A 222 1.80 3.82 -13.47
N GLU A 223 1.95 2.56 -13.84
CA GLU A 223 1.12 1.86 -14.83
C GLU A 223 -0.37 1.92 -14.46
N THR A 224 -0.65 1.88 -13.16
CA THR A 224 -2.01 1.88 -12.60
C THR A 224 -2.52 3.31 -12.35
N GLN A 225 -1.70 4.16 -11.73
CA GLN A 225 -2.08 5.52 -11.35
C GLN A 225 -2.33 6.38 -12.58
N SER A 226 -1.58 6.15 -13.66
CA SER A 226 -1.79 6.85 -14.93
C SER A 226 -3.17 6.59 -15.56
N GLY A 227 -3.79 5.43 -15.29
CA GLY A 227 -5.15 5.12 -15.76
C GLY A 227 -6.25 5.89 -15.02
N ILE A 228 -5.98 6.32 -13.78
CA ILE A 228 -6.95 7.05 -12.94
C ILE A 228 -6.64 8.54 -12.80
N ALA A 229 -5.43 8.97 -13.17
CA ALA A 229 -5.05 10.38 -13.16
C ALA A 229 -6.00 11.22 -14.03
N GLY A 230 -6.46 12.36 -13.50
CA GLY A 230 -7.43 13.23 -14.17
C GLY A 230 -8.89 12.77 -14.07
N THR A 231 -9.16 11.57 -13.57
CA THR A 231 -10.51 11.11 -13.20
C THR A 231 -10.81 11.48 -11.74
N PRO A 232 -12.08 11.39 -11.28
CA PRO A 232 -12.41 11.54 -9.85
C PRO A 232 -11.61 10.63 -8.92
N PHE A 233 -11.19 9.45 -9.38
CA PHE A 233 -10.46 8.46 -8.58
C PHE A 233 -8.99 8.84 -8.31
N GLY A 234 -8.40 9.72 -9.13
CA GLY A 234 -7.00 10.16 -9.00
C GLY A 234 -6.82 11.63 -8.58
N ARG A 235 -7.85 12.29 -8.00
CA ARG A 235 -7.79 13.73 -7.65
C ARG A 235 -7.03 14.01 -6.35
N THR A 236 -5.70 14.09 -6.44
CA THR A 236 -4.81 14.36 -5.29
C THR A 236 -5.08 15.71 -4.58
N ALA A 237 -5.78 16.64 -5.23
CA ALA A 237 -6.24 17.90 -4.63
C ALA A 237 -7.05 17.72 -3.33
N ALA A 238 -7.71 16.57 -3.14
CA ALA A 238 -8.46 16.24 -1.91
C ALA A 238 -7.60 16.35 -0.62
N LEU A 239 -6.30 16.08 -0.74
CA LEU A 239 -5.32 16.12 0.37
C LEU A 239 -4.73 17.51 0.62
N ARG A 240 -4.86 18.44 -0.34
CA ARG A 240 -4.28 19.79 -0.26
C ARG A 240 -5.22 20.85 0.33
N GLY A 241 -6.46 20.48 0.63
CA GLY A 241 -7.42 21.37 1.31
C GLY A 241 -8.06 22.41 0.40
N GLY A 242 -7.93 22.27 -0.93
CA GLY A 242 -8.73 23.06 -1.86
C GLY A 242 -10.21 22.71 -1.71
N SER A 243 -11.03 23.70 -1.39
CA SER A 243 -12.47 23.61 -1.63
C SER A 243 -12.66 23.30 -3.12
N GLY A 244 -13.45 22.27 -3.42
CA GLY A 244 -13.79 21.91 -4.78
C GLY A 244 -14.31 23.14 -5.53
N GLY A 245 -13.48 23.66 -6.43
CA GLY A 245 -13.96 24.45 -7.56
C GLY A 245 -14.74 23.49 -8.44
N ASP A 246 -16.05 23.52 -8.22
CA ASP A 246 -17.15 23.08 -9.07
C ASP A 246 -16.77 22.59 -10.49
N GLU A 247 -16.79 21.28 -10.69
CA GLU A 247 -17.49 20.67 -11.83
C GLU A 247 -18.07 19.34 -11.35
N SER A 248 -19.39 19.33 -11.15
CA SER A 248 -20.18 18.13 -10.93
C SER A 248 -20.09 17.20 -12.14
N ALA A 249 -19.06 16.36 -12.18
CA ALA A 249 -19.13 15.11 -12.93
C ALA A 249 -20.00 14.15 -12.10
N GLY A 250 -21.32 14.25 -12.29
CA GLY A 250 -22.26 13.31 -11.71
C GLY A 250 -21.85 11.90 -12.10
N VAL A 251 -21.57 11.07 -11.10
CA VAL A 251 -21.48 9.62 -11.27
C VAL A 251 -22.90 9.17 -11.61
N GLY A 252 -23.22 9.12 -12.90
CA GLY A 252 -24.46 8.54 -13.39
C GLY A 252 -24.44 7.06 -13.08
N SER A 253 -25.25 6.63 -12.11
CA SER A 253 -25.53 5.21 -11.88
C SER A 253 -26.21 4.66 -13.14
N ALA A 254 -25.47 3.93 -13.98
CA ALA A 254 -26.07 3.10 -15.00
C ALA A 254 -26.78 1.93 -14.30
N GLY A 255 -28.09 2.04 -14.13
CA GLY A 255 -28.92 0.99 -13.57
C GLY A 255 -28.91 -0.23 -14.49
N VAL A 256 -28.26 -1.31 -14.05
CA VAL A 256 -28.40 -2.63 -14.64
C VAL A 256 -29.54 -3.33 -13.91
N GLY A 257 -30.61 -3.65 -14.63
CA GLY A 257 -31.82 -4.27 -14.09
C GLY A 257 -31.54 -5.63 -13.47
N SER A 258 -32.09 -5.88 -12.29
CA SER A 258 -32.05 -7.17 -11.61
C SER A 258 -33.02 -8.16 -12.25
N ALA A 259 -32.50 -9.30 -12.68
CA ALA A 259 -33.29 -10.51 -12.93
C ALA A 259 -33.15 -11.41 -11.70
N GLY A 260 -34.26 -11.59 -10.97
CA GLY A 260 -34.30 -12.39 -9.75
C GLY A 260 -34.39 -13.89 -10.00
N VAL A 261 -33.64 -14.66 -9.21
CA VAL A 261 -33.83 -16.09 -8.93
C VAL A 261 -33.36 -16.25 -7.48
N GLY A 262 -34.22 -16.46 -6.48
CA GLY A 262 -34.91 -17.71 -6.18
C GLY A 262 -34.15 -18.45 -5.07
N SER A 263 -34.47 -18.16 -3.81
CA SER A 263 -33.87 -18.77 -2.61
C SER A 263 -34.33 -20.21 -2.37
N ALA A 264 -33.42 -21.08 -1.94
CA ALA A 264 -33.78 -22.31 -1.21
C ALA A 264 -32.77 -22.52 -0.07
N GLY A 265 -33.28 -22.49 1.17
CA GLY A 265 -32.53 -22.79 2.38
C GLY A 265 -32.78 -24.20 2.88
N VAL A 266 -31.77 -24.79 3.52
CA VAL A 266 -31.81 -25.90 4.50
C VAL A 266 -30.44 -25.79 5.21
N GLY A 267 -30.21 -25.91 6.51
CA GLY A 267 -30.95 -26.33 7.69
C GLY A 267 -29.87 -26.74 8.70
N SER A 268 -29.95 -26.21 9.91
CA SER A 268 -28.96 -26.35 10.99
C SER A 268 -28.87 -27.77 11.56
N ALA A 269 -27.67 -28.16 12.01
CA ALA A 269 -27.49 -29.15 13.08
C ALA A 269 -26.27 -28.78 13.92
N GLY A 270 -26.49 -28.47 15.20
CA GLY A 270 -25.45 -28.36 16.21
C GLY A 270 -25.23 -29.68 16.94
N VAL A 271 -24.03 -29.89 17.46
CA VAL A 271 -23.75 -30.76 18.61
C VAL A 271 -22.59 -30.16 19.43
N SER A 272 -22.68 -30.42 20.72
CA SER A 272 -22.04 -29.84 21.90
C SER A 272 -20.56 -30.14 22.15
N SER A 273 -19.99 -29.19 22.90
CA SER A 273 -18.89 -29.23 23.90
C SER A 273 -18.29 -30.57 24.34
N THR A 274 -16.98 -30.56 24.54
CA THR A 274 -16.32 -30.98 25.81
C THR A 274 -14.95 -30.32 25.96
N ASP A 275 -14.68 -29.83 27.18
CA ASP A 275 -13.40 -29.39 27.72
C ASP A 275 -12.33 -30.48 27.69
N VAL A 276 -11.05 -30.11 27.55
CA VAL A 276 -9.91 -30.54 28.41
C VAL A 276 -8.69 -29.64 28.14
N GLY A 277 -8.06 -29.13 29.20
CA GLY A 277 -6.59 -29.12 29.30
C GLY A 277 -5.90 -27.76 29.35
N SER A 278 -5.76 -27.21 30.57
CA SER A 278 -4.82 -26.14 30.88
C SER A 278 -3.37 -26.62 30.72
N ALA A 279 -2.56 -25.88 29.98
CA ALA A 279 -1.10 -26.00 30.00
C ALA A 279 -0.48 -24.61 30.24
N THR A 280 0.11 -24.43 31.42
CA THR A 280 0.96 -23.31 31.78
C THR A 280 2.34 -23.48 31.15
N PHE A 281 2.83 -22.47 30.42
CA PHE A 281 4.24 -22.39 30.03
C PHE A 281 4.81 -20.99 30.29
N GLY A 282 5.85 -21.00 31.14
CA GLY A 282 7.04 -20.15 31.16
C GLY A 282 6.92 -18.68 30.77
N SER A 283 6.91 -17.81 31.80
CA SER A 283 7.40 -16.44 31.71
C SER A 283 8.88 -16.45 31.28
N ALA A 284 9.20 -15.73 30.20
CA ALA A 284 10.57 -15.33 29.89
C ALA A 284 10.64 -13.79 30.03
N ASP A 285 11.58 -13.36 30.87
CA ASP A 285 11.78 -12.00 31.33
C ASP A 285 11.96 -10.99 30.19
N VAL A 286 11.14 -9.94 30.21
CA VAL A 286 11.37 -8.70 29.45
C VAL A 286 12.36 -7.86 30.25
N GLY A 287 13.55 -7.67 29.70
CA GLY A 287 14.58 -6.82 30.27
C GLY A 287 14.06 -5.39 30.48
N SER A 288 14.22 -4.90 31.71
CA SER A 288 13.95 -3.53 32.10
C SER A 288 14.98 -2.61 31.47
N ALA A 289 14.52 -1.68 30.63
CA ALA A 289 15.31 -0.51 30.25
C ALA A 289 15.21 0.51 31.39
N SER A 290 16.36 0.86 31.94
CA SER A 290 16.56 1.82 33.01
C SER A 290 16.08 3.21 32.65
N ASP A 291 15.37 3.82 33.59
CA ASP A 291 15.11 5.26 33.69
C ASP A 291 16.39 6.06 33.48
N ASP A 292 16.35 7.02 32.55
CA ASP A 292 17.18 8.22 32.68
C ASP A 292 16.28 9.45 32.51
N SER A 293 16.10 10.15 33.63
CA SER A 293 15.26 11.33 33.77
C SER A 293 16.01 12.57 33.32
N ALA A 294 15.52 13.30 32.30
CA ALA A 294 15.80 14.73 32.17
C ALA A 294 14.79 15.49 31.30
N SER A 295 14.13 16.46 31.96
CA SER A 295 13.43 17.63 31.42
C SER A 295 12.08 17.42 30.73
N GLY A 296 11.02 17.74 31.48
CA GLY A 296 9.66 17.76 30.99
C GLY A 296 9.42 18.83 29.92
N ARG A 297 8.86 18.38 28.80
CA ARG A 297 7.89 19.14 28.03
C ARG A 297 6.61 18.31 28.00
N SER A 298 5.63 18.73 28.80
CA SER A 298 4.23 18.40 28.55
C SER A 298 3.87 19.10 27.24
N GLY A 299 4.05 18.40 26.12
CA GLY A 299 3.70 18.86 24.79
C GLY A 299 2.33 18.33 24.44
N ILE A 300 1.35 19.22 24.33
CA ILE A 300 0.25 19.03 23.38
C ILE A 300 0.87 18.46 22.10
N LEU A 301 0.41 17.30 21.63
CA LEU A 301 0.77 16.81 20.30
C LEU A 301 0.47 17.94 19.32
N ASP A 302 1.50 18.56 18.75
CA ASP A 302 1.32 19.64 17.78
C ASP A 302 0.43 19.09 16.67
N ALA A 303 -0.81 19.59 16.60
CA ALA A 303 -1.81 19.08 15.69
C ALA A 303 -1.30 19.30 14.25
N ARG A 304 -0.96 18.20 13.57
CA ARG A 304 -0.49 18.27 12.18
C ARG A 304 -1.61 18.81 11.28
N PRO A 305 -1.28 19.54 10.20
CA PRO A 305 -2.31 20.08 9.31
C PRO A 305 -3.19 18.99 8.70
N VAL A 306 -4.52 19.20 8.69
CA VAL A 306 -5.49 18.31 8.03
C VAL A 306 -5.21 18.22 6.52
N ALA A 307 -4.68 19.30 5.94
CA ALA A 307 -4.30 19.39 4.53
C ALA A 307 -2.90 20.01 4.42
N GLY A 308 -2.17 19.68 3.36
CA GLY A 308 -0.82 20.19 3.16
C GLY A 308 -0.26 19.93 1.77
N PRO A 309 1.01 20.31 1.53
CA PRO A 309 1.73 19.89 0.33
C PRO A 309 1.82 18.37 0.23
N LEU A 310 2.18 17.85 -0.94
CA LEU A 310 2.24 16.41 -1.19
C LEU A 310 3.69 15.90 -1.25
N ILE A 311 3.93 14.76 -0.64
CA ILE A 311 5.07 13.90 -0.99
C ILE A 311 4.48 12.82 -1.88
N VAL A 312 4.76 12.89 -3.18
CA VAL A 312 4.20 11.94 -4.15
C VAL A 312 5.20 10.80 -4.33
N TYR A 313 4.78 9.56 -4.13
CA TYR A 313 5.62 8.40 -4.47
C TYR A 313 5.07 7.66 -5.68
N ILE A 314 5.98 7.19 -6.54
CA ILE A 314 5.65 6.47 -7.76
C ILE A 314 6.66 5.35 -7.97
N GLU A 315 6.24 4.27 -8.61
CA GLU A 315 7.12 3.14 -8.90
C GLU A 315 6.71 2.48 -10.22
N ALA A 316 7.70 2.00 -10.99
CA ALA A 316 7.49 1.31 -12.25
C ALA A 316 7.59 -0.20 -12.02
N ALA A 317 6.57 -0.94 -12.46
CA ALA A 317 6.47 -2.38 -12.29
C ALA A 317 7.25 -3.14 -13.38
N GLY A 318 7.04 -2.79 -14.64
CA GLY A 318 7.59 -3.58 -15.75
C GLY A 318 7.58 -2.93 -17.12
N GLU A 319 6.99 -1.74 -17.28
CA GLU A 319 7.00 -1.05 -18.57
C GLU A 319 8.34 -0.38 -18.88
N ASP A 320 8.67 -0.30 -20.17
CA ASP A 320 9.90 0.32 -20.62
C ASP A 320 9.93 1.84 -20.38
N ALA A 321 11.14 2.42 -20.35
CA ALA A 321 11.35 3.83 -20.03
C ALA A 321 10.53 4.82 -20.88
N LEU A 322 10.30 4.56 -22.18
CA LEU A 322 9.50 5.47 -23.02
C LEU A 322 8.01 5.40 -22.65
N SER A 323 7.53 4.20 -22.32
CA SER A 323 6.15 3.99 -21.84
C SER A 323 5.94 4.67 -20.49
N ILE A 324 6.88 4.53 -19.56
CA ILE A 324 6.88 5.21 -18.26
C ILE A 324 6.93 6.74 -18.43
N CYS A 325 7.85 7.26 -19.25
CA CYS A 325 7.96 8.69 -19.56
C CYS A 325 6.61 9.25 -20.03
N ARG A 326 5.97 8.60 -21.00
CA ARG A 326 4.66 9.01 -21.53
C ARG A 326 3.57 9.01 -20.47
N ARG A 327 3.54 8.00 -19.60
CA ARG A 327 2.57 7.91 -18.50
C ARG A 327 2.77 9.02 -17.48
N LEU A 328 4.01 9.29 -17.09
CA LEU A 328 4.35 10.36 -16.15
C LEU A 328 4.00 11.74 -16.70
N HIS A 329 4.24 11.99 -17.99
CA HIS A 329 3.73 13.19 -18.66
C HIS A 329 2.22 13.29 -18.58
N GLY A 330 1.49 12.20 -18.88
CA GLY A 330 0.04 12.15 -18.77
C GLY A 330 -0.46 12.49 -17.36
N MET A 331 0.14 11.86 -16.34
CA MET A 331 -0.17 12.13 -14.93
C MET A 331 0.10 13.59 -14.53
N ARG A 332 1.23 14.16 -14.96
CA ARG A 332 1.57 15.58 -14.73
C ARG A 332 0.58 16.52 -15.40
N LEU A 333 0.26 16.29 -16.67
CA LEU A 333 -0.71 17.11 -17.40
C LEU A 333 -2.12 17.01 -16.82
N ALA A 334 -2.44 15.88 -16.18
CA ALA A 334 -3.70 15.66 -15.47
C ALA A 334 -3.72 16.26 -14.04
N GLY A 335 -2.66 16.94 -13.61
CA GLY A 335 -2.57 17.60 -12.31
C GLY A 335 -2.30 16.66 -11.13
N TYR A 336 -1.88 15.41 -11.39
CA TYR A 336 -1.65 14.42 -10.32
C TYR A 336 -0.56 14.88 -9.32
N PHE A 337 0.48 15.55 -9.84
CA PHE A 337 1.62 16.06 -9.05
C PHE A 337 1.43 17.50 -8.55
N ASP A 338 0.25 18.11 -8.75
CA ASP A 338 0.02 19.49 -8.32
C ASP A 338 0.19 19.63 -6.80
N GLY A 339 1.00 20.59 -6.39
CA GLY A 339 1.31 20.82 -4.96
C GLY A 339 2.25 19.77 -4.35
N ALA A 340 2.90 18.94 -5.16
CA ALA A 340 4.04 18.15 -4.70
C ALA A 340 5.17 19.07 -4.22
N VAL A 341 5.83 18.68 -3.14
CA VAL A 341 7.08 19.27 -2.64
C VAL A 341 8.26 18.32 -2.80
N ALA A 342 8.00 17.04 -3.02
CA ALA A 342 8.98 16.02 -3.38
C ALA A 342 8.32 14.90 -4.18
N VAL A 343 9.11 14.25 -5.04
CA VAL A 343 8.74 12.99 -5.68
C VAL A 343 9.70 11.90 -5.22
N LEU A 344 9.15 10.80 -4.73
CA LEU A 344 9.89 9.58 -4.42
C LEU A 344 9.68 8.57 -5.55
N VAL A 345 10.75 8.00 -6.07
CA VAL A 345 10.71 7.04 -7.17
C VAL A 345 11.22 5.70 -6.68
N GLY A 346 10.40 4.69 -6.84
CA GLY A 346 10.73 3.32 -6.49
C GLY A 346 11.90 2.79 -7.31
N ARG A 347 12.79 2.03 -6.66
CA ARG A 347 13.77 1.20 -7.37
C ARG A 347 13.03 0.26 -8.32
N THR A 348 13.52 0.13 -9.54
CA THR A 348 12.86 -0.68 -10.57
C THR A 348 13.83 -1.59 -11.32
N SER A 349 13.34 -2.76 -11.72
CA SER A 349 13.98 -3.63 -12.72
C SER A 349 13.30 -3.52 -14.08
N ALA A 350 12.35 -2.59 -14.24
CA ALA A 350 11.69 -2.32 -15.50
C ALA A 350 12.74 -1.87 -16.54
N PRO A 351 12.61 -2.32 -17.80
CA PRO A 351 13.67 -2.17 -18.77
C PRO A 351 13.85 -0.71 -19.19
N ASP A 352 15.08 -0.31 -19.44
CA ASP A 352 15.35 0.89 -20.23
C ASP A 352 14.82 0.72 -21.67
N SER A 353 14.66 1.82 -22.37
CA SER A 353 14.56 1.79 -23.83
C SER A 353 15.95 1.88 -24.46
N PRO A 354 16.12 1.62 -25.77
CA PRO A 354 17.43 1.75 -26.42
C PRO A 354 18.07 3.15 -26.35
N THR A 355 17.29 4.19 -26.02
CA THR A 355 17.73 5.60 -26.08
C THR A 355 17.39 6.41 -24.83
N MET A 356 16.81 5.80 -23.80
CA MET A 356 16.34 6.49 -22.60
C MET A 356 16.34 5.52 -21.43
N THR A 357 16.97 5.91 -20.34
CA THR A 357 16.91 5.18 -19.06
C THR A 357 15.63 5.48 -18.28
N GLN A 358 15.30 4.65 -17.29
CA GLN A 358 14.18 4.92 -16.37
C GLN A 358 14.34 6.27 -15.62
N ASP A 359 15.56 6.60 -15.18
CA ASP A 359 15.82 7.90 -14.54
C ASP A 359 15.63 9.08 -15.50
N GLU A 360 16.10 8.95 -16.75
CA GLU A 360 15.90 9.97 -17.79
C GLU A 360 14.41 10.15 -18.11
N ALA A 361 13.63 9.07 -18.13
CA ALA A 361 12.18 9.12 -18.31
C ALA A 361 11.48 9.93 -17.22
N VAL A 362 11.89 9.73 -15.95
CA VAL A 362 11.37 10.50 -14.81
C VAL A 362 11.77 11.97 -14.91
N LEU A 363 13.03 12.27 -15.21
CA LEU A 363 13.54 13.65 -15.30
C LEU A 363 12.90 14.43 -16.45
N ASP A 364 12.73 13.79 -17.62
CA ASP A 364 12.05 14.40 -18.76
C ASP A 364 10.59 14.76 -18.41
N ALA A 365 9.88 13.82 -17.78
CA ALA A 365 8.49 14.02 -17.42
C ALA A 365 8.30 15.01 -16.27
N LEU A 366 9.09 14.93 -15.21
CA LEU A 366 8.83 15.58 -13.91
C LEU A 366 9.84 16.66 -13.54
N GLY A 367 11.00 16.76 -14.18
CA GLY A 367 12.05 17.73 -13.84
C GLY A 367 11.57 19.19 -13.92
N SER A 368 10.62 19.47 -14.83
CA SER A 368 9.98 20.80 -14.93
C SER A 368 9.16 21.22 -13.70
N LEU A 369 8.84 20.30 -12.80
CA LEU A 369 8.17 20.62 -11.53
C LEU A 369 9.08 21.44 -10.59
N GLY A 370 10.41 21.35 -10.75
CA GLY A 370 11.37 22.07 -9.91
C GLY A 370 11.39 21.61 -8.44
N VAL A 371 10.88 20.41 -8.17
CA VAL A 371 10.88 19.79 -6.83
C VAL A 371 11.94 18.69 -6.75
N PRO A 372 12.48 18.39 -5.56
CA PRO A 372 13.35 17.25 -5.32
C PRO A 372 12.78 15.92 -5.82
N ILE A 373 13.61 15.12 -6.50
CA ILE A 373 13.28 13.78 -6.97
C ILE A 373 14.29 12.79 -6.39
N VAL A 374 13.81 11.94 -5.47
CA VAL A 374 14.61 10.92 -4.79
C VAL A 374 14.27 9.57 -5.39
N ALA A 375 15.23 8.96 -6.08
CA ALA A 375 15.12 7.64 -6.69
C ALA A 375 15.66 6.53 -5.77
N ASP A 376 15.49 5.29 -6.23
CA ASP A 376 15.91 4.06 -5.55
C ASP A 376 15.27 3.84 -4.18
N VAL A 377 14.09 4.41 -3.96
CA VAL A 377 13.31 4.15 -2.75
C VAL A 377 12.75 2.74 -2.82
N GLU A 378 12.72 2.02 -1.70
CA GLU A 378 12.23 0.64 -1.63
C GLU A 378 10.70 0.52 -1.79
N CYS A 379 10.01 1.39 -2.52
CA CYS A 379 8.53 1.46 -2.56
C CYS A 379 7.89 0.88 -3.84
N GLY A 380 8.45 -0.18 -4.43
CA GLY A 380 7.99 -0.75 -5.70
C GLY A 380 8.28 -2.24 -5.89
N HIS A 381 8.49 -2.69 -7.13
CA HIS A 381 8.64 -4.11 -7.50
C HIS A 381 10.04 -4.72 -7.28
N VAL A 382 10.92 -4.03 -6.56
CA VAL A 382 12.26 -4.53 -6.22
C VAL A 382 12.38 -4.67 -4.70
N PRO A 383 12.47 -5.89 -4.14
CA PRO A 383 12.61 -6.11 -2.72
C PRO A 383 13.91 -5.50 -2.14
N PRO A 384 13.92 -5.06 -0.88
CA PRO A 384 12.81 -5.10 0.08
C PRO A 384 11.80 -3.97 -0.15
N TYR A 385 10.73 -3.96 0.66
CA TYR A 385 9.58 -3.06 0.47
C TYR A 385 9.39 -2.09 1.64
N LEU A 386 9.51 -0.79 1.40
CA LEU A 386 9.15 0.29 2.33
C LEU A 386 7.64 0.52 2.27
N LEU A 387 7.01 0.47 3.44
CA LEU A 387 5.56 0.62 3.57
C LEU A 387 5.16 2.09 3.48
N MET A 388 4.40 2.45 2.45
CA MET A 388 3.86 3.79 2.26
C MET A 388 2.41 3.84 2.75
N VAL A 389 2.08 4.78 3.65
CA VAL A 389 0.73 4.98 4.17
C VAL A 389 0.10 6.17 3.46
N ASN A 390 -0.77 5.90 2.49
CA ASN A 390 -1.47 6.95 1.77
C ASN A 390 -2.29 7.80 2.75
N GLY A 391 -2.17 9.12 2.62
CA GLY A 391 -2.79 10.11 3.49
C GLY A 391 -2.02 10.41 4.78
N SER A 392 -0.99 9.64 5.16
CA SER A 392 -0.19 9.96 6.35
C SER A 392 0.57 11.28 6.20
N TRP A 393 0.97 11.90 7.32
CA TRP A 393 1.88 13.04 7.30
C TRP A 393 3.33 12.52 7.26
N GLY A 394 4.00 12.72 6.13
CA GLY A 394 5.37 12.31 5.89
C GLY A 394 6.36 13.43 6.21
N ARG A 395 7.50 13.06 6.78
CA ARG A 395 8.71 13.86 6.90
C ARG A 395 9.84 13.13 6.18
N LEU A 396 10.27 13.69 5.06
CA LEU A 396 11.37 13.18 4.25
C LEU A 396 12.66 13.88 4.69
N VAL A 397 13.66 13.10 5.07
CA VAL A 397 15.01 13.57 5.36
C VAL A 397 15.98 12.88 4.42
N TRP A 398 16.82 13.67 3.75
CA TRP A 398 17.90 13.19 2.91
C TRP A 398 19.08 14.15 3.04
N THR A 399 20.03 13.82 3.92
CA THR A 399 21.23 14.61 4.23
C THR A 399 22.46 13.70 4.20
N GLU A 400 23.65 14.30 4.40
CA GLU A 400 24.91 13.56 4.61
C GLU A 400 24.84 12.58 5.80
N GLU A 401 24.10 12.93 6.85
CA GLU A 401 24.08 12.17 8.11
C GLU A 401 23.01 11.08 8.11
N GLU A 402 21.84 11.35 7.55
CA GLU A 402 20.70 10.46 7.63
C GLU A 402 19.74 10.60 6.44
N GLN A 403 19.18 9.46 6.03
CA GLN A 403 18.21 9.37 4.95
C GLN A 403 17.05 8.49 5.42
N TYR A 404 15.85 9.05 5.52
CA TYR A 404 14.68 8.31 5.97
C TYR A 404 13.38 9.01 5.57
N LEU A 405 12.30 8.23 5.60
CA LEU A 405 10.94 8.70 5.55
C LEU A 405 10.29 8.35 6.88
N GLU A 406 9.77 9.37 7.55
CA GLU A 406 9.00 9.23 8.77
C GLU A 406 7.53 9.53 8.48
N GLN A 407 6.63 8.64 8.86
CA GLN A 407 5.20 8.79 8.62
C GLN A 407 4.42 8.79 9.94
N SER A 408 3.73 9.89 10.23
CA SER A 408 2.87 10.01 11.40
C SER A 408 1.43 9.60 11.09
N LEU A 409 0.88 8.68 11.89
CA LEU A 409 -0.48 8.19 11.80
C LEU A 409 -1.46 9.07 12.62
N VAL A 410 -1.53 10.35 12.27
CA VAL A 410 -2.29 11.41 12.99
C VAL A 410 -3.37 12.09 12.15
#